data_AF-A0A830BI12-F1
#
_entry.id   AF-A0A830BI12-F1
#
_cell.length_a   1.000
_cell.length_b   1.000
_cell.length_c   1.000
_cell.angle_alpha   90.00
_cell.angle_beta   90.00
_cell.angle_gamma   90.00
#
_symmetry.space_group_name_H-M   'P 1'
#
loop_
_entity.id
_entity.type
_entity.pdbx_description
1 polymer ?
#
loop_
_entity_poly.entity_id
_entity_poly.type
_entity_poly.pdbx_seq_one_letter_code
_entity_poly.pdbx_strand_id
1 'polypeptide(L)'
;MMMSGLLRFKLLGTSASYSSSSYSSSSSITNNNDDLAGVSFINNASQPPLLSDCLTDPPSEGISSLAGGIVALGKFDALHIGHLELAIQAAKIGVPFLLSFIGMEEIFGWEPRAPIVSKCDRKWVLSSWTPLCGNITPKEFHVEFSKVRYLTPQQFVEKLSAELKISGVVAGENYRFGYRASGDSSDLVRWCKEYGMKASIVNSIMDKKNRQESKDDIDSKNSNEQGQVSSTRVRRALANGDIGLRVGALGT
;
A
#
# COMPACT_ATOMS: atom_id res chain seq x y z
N MET A 1 -36.93 24.98 -28.24
CA MET A 1 -37.68 24.18 -27.25
C MET A 1 -36.69 23.19 -26.64
N MET A 2 -35.82 23.58 -25.71
CA MET A 2 -36.06 23.85 -24.28
C MET A 2 -36.99 22.82 -23.62
N MET A 3 -36.44 21.90 -22.83
CA MET A 3 -36.77 21.79 -21.40
C MET A 3 -35.61 21.13 -20.63
N SER A 4 -35.05 21.94 -19.74
CA SER A 4 -34.15 21.68 -18.63
C SER A 4 -34.84 20.90 -17.50
N GLY A 5 -34.15 19.92 -16.91
CA GLY A 5 -34.57 19.21 -15.69
C GLY A 5 -33.50 19.31 -14.60
N LEU A 6 -33.61 20.37 -13.80
CA LEU A 6 -32.80 20.68 -12.62
C LEU A 6 -33.35 19.87 -11.41
N LEU A 7 -32.52 19.10 -10.69
CA LEU A 7 -32.90 18.61 -9.35
C LEU A 7 -31.92 19.10 -8.28
N ARG A 8 -32.51 19.81 -7.32
CA ARG A 8 -31.94 20.54 -6.20
C ARG A 8 -31.49 19.63 -5.06
N PHE A 9 -30.38 20.03 -4.45
CA PHE A 9 -29.96 19.70 -3.09
C PHE A 9 -31.04 20.05 -2.05
N LYS A 10 -31.22 19.18 -1.05
CA LYS A 10 -31.83 19.51 0.25
C LYS A 10 -30.79 19.21 1.34
N LEU A 11 -30.27 20.28 1.96
CA LEU A 11 -29.71 20.22 3.31
C LEU A 11 -30.86 20.06 4.29
N LEU A 12 -30.79 19.07 5.18
CA LEU A 12 -31.46 19.12 6.48
C LEU A 12 -30.37 18.95 7.54
N GLY A 13 -30.18 20.00 8.35
CA GLY A 13 -29.42 19.93 9.59
C GLY A 13 -30.33 19.49 10.73
N THR A 14 -29.77 18.73 11.66
CA THR A 14 -30.25 18.65 13.04
C THR A 14 -29.05 18.50 13.96
N SER A 15 -28.95 19.44 14.88
CA SER A 15 -28.05 19.54 16.01
C SER A 15 -28.30 18.44 17.05
N ALA A 16 -27.22 17.86 17.59
CA ALA A 16 -27.25 17.20 18.89
C ALA A 16 -25.95 17.51 19.63
N SER A 17 -26.06 18.40 20.61
CA SER A 17 -25.08 18.73 21.64
C SER A 17 -25.02 17.62 22.69
N TYR A 18 -23.83 17.16 23.07
CA TYR A 18 -23.62 16.48 24.35
C TYR A 18 -22.32 16.90 25.02
N SER A 19 -22.46 17.05 26.33
CA SER A 19 -21.64 17.70 27.34
C SER A 19 -20.18 17.22 27.43
N SER A 20 -19.31 18.20 27.65
CA SER A 20 -17.98 18.09 28.23
C SER A 20 -18.06 17.69 29.72
N SER A 21 -17.17 16.81 30.15
CA SER A 21 -16.77 16.69 31.56
C SER A 21 -15.24 16.65 31.64
N SER A 22 -14.69 17.81 31.97
CA SER A 22 -13.35 18.03 32.48
C SER A 22 -13.24 17.48 33.90
N TYR A 23 -12.21 16.70 34.20
CA TYR A 23 -11.75 16.49 35.57
C TYR A 23 -10.31 16.99 35.73
N SER A 24 -10.18 17.85 36.73
CA SER A 24 -9.02 18.65 37.08
C SER A 24 -7.97 17.86 37.86
N SER A 25 -6.73 18.30 37.70
CA SER A 25 -5.57 17.99 38.54
C SER A 25 -5.68 18.61 39.94
N SER A 26 -5.12 17.93 40.95
CA SER A 26 -4.49 18.46 42.19
C SER A 26 -3.95 17.26 42.98
N SER A 27 -2.64 17.03 43.08
CA SER A 27 -1.62 17.66 43.95
C SER A 27 -1.52 17.08 45.37
N SER A 28 -0.45 16.28 45.56
CA SER A 28 0.58 16.39 46.62
C SER A 28 0.37 15.80 48.03
N ILE A 29 1.51 15.37 48.62
CA ILE A 29 1.89 15.20 50.05
C ILE A 29 1.65 13.79 50.64
N THR A 30 2.52 13.08 51.38
CA THR A 30 3.96 13.09 51.76
C THR A 30 4.29 11.77 52.50
N ASN A 31 5.57 11.36 52.48
CA ASN A 31 6.38 10.76 53.56
C ASN A 31 6.34 9.25 53.95
N ASN A 32 7.54 8.67 53.79
CA ASN A 32 8.37 7.90 54.73
C ASN A 32 8.27 6.37 54.83
N ASN A 33 9.41 5.76 54.41
CA ASN A 33 10.22 4.67 54.98
C ASN A 33 9.54 3.41 55.55
N ASP A 34 9.92 2.23 55.04
CA ASP A 34 10.78 1.26 55.74
C ASP A 34 11.04 0.01 54.88
N ASP A 35 12.05 -0.75 55.31
CA ASP A 35 12.89 -1.74 54.65
C ASP A 35 12.28 -3.03 54.05
N LEU A 36 13.12 -3.62 53.17
CA LEU A 36 13.43 -5.06 53.00
C LEU A 36 12.65 -5.93 51.99
N ALA A 37 13.46 -6.77 51.33
CA ALA A 37 13.18 -7.99 50.56
C ALA A 37 13.00 -7.82 49.04
N GLY A 38 13.95 -8.42 48.32
CA GLY A 38 14.03 -8.38 46.87
C GLY A 38 12.92 -9.13 46.15
N VAL A 39 12.55 -8.61 44.99
CA VAL A 39 11.90 -9.35 43.92
C VAL A 39 12.48 -8.85 42.60
N SER A 40 13.05 -9.78 41.86
CA SER A 40 13.53 -9.62 40.49
C SER A 40 12.38 -9.21 39.57
N PHE A 41 12.37 -7.96 39.12
CA PHE A 41 11.45 -7.55 38.07
C PHE A 41 12.05 -7.89 36.70
N ILE A 42 11.38 -8.86 36.09
CA ILE A 42 11.57 -9.38 34.75
C ILE A 42 11.54 -8.21 33.75
N ASN A 43 12.65 -8.01 33.04
CA ASN A 43 12.68 -7.19 31.84
C ASN A 43 11.75 -7.80 30.80
N ASN A 44 10.51 -7.33 30.75
CA ASN A 44 9.59 -7.70 29.69
C ASN A 44 9.96 -6.87 28.44
N ALA A 45 10.93 -7.36 27.69
CA ALA A 45 11.22 -6.85 26.35
C ALA A 45 9.97 -7.11 25.50
N SER A 46 9.24 -6.04 25.19
CA SER A 46 8.11 -6.08 24.27
C SER A 46 8.58 -6.61 22.92
N GLN A 47 8.18 -7.85 22.62
CA GLN A 47 8.37 -8.45 21.30
C GLN A 47 7.78 -7.48 20.24
N PRO A 48 8.49 -7.22 19.13
CA PRO A 48 7.94 -6.40 18.07
C PRO A 48 6.67 -7.05 17.51
N PRO A 49 5.62 -6.29 17.17
CA PRO A 49 4.39 -6.85 16.65
C PRO A 49 4.62 -7.67 15.37
N LEU A 50 3.88 -8.76 15.22
CA LEU A 50 3.93 -9.62 14.04
C LEU A 50 3.20 -8.92 12.87
N LEU A 51 3.69 -9.09 11.65
CA LEU A 51 3.04 -8.66 10.40
C LEU A 51 1.62 -9.20 10.28
N SER A 52 1.37 -10.41 10.80
CA SER A 52 0.04 -10.99 10.90
C SER A 52 -0.95 -10.03 11.57
N ASP A 53 -0.52 -9.36 12.63
CA ASP A 53 -1.36 -8.48 13.46
C ASP A 53 -1.51 -7.08 12.84
N CYS A 54 -0.89 -6.86 11.68
CA CYS A 54 -0.91 -5.61 10.93
C CYS A 54 -1.93 -5.61 9.79
N LEU A 55 -2.42 -6.79 9.39
CA LEU A 55 -3.30 -6.95 8.24
C LEU A 55 -4.75 -6.63 8.61
N THR A 56 -5.30 -5.56 8.03
CA THR A 56 -6.69 -5.14 8.24
C THR A 56 -7.57 -5.54 7.06
N ASP A 57 -8.14 -6.75 7.12
CA ASP A 57 -9.23 -7.16 6.22
C ASP A 57 -10.61 -6.85 6.83
N PRO A 58 -11.69 -6.75 6.03
CA PRO A 58 -13.04 -6.93 6.56
C PRO A 58 -13.18 -8.31 7.24
N PRO A 59 -14.01 -8.43 8.28
CA PRO A 59 -13.96 -9.56 9.21
C PRO A 59 -14.45 -10.85 8.54
N SER A 60 -13.53 -11.71 8.06
CA SER A 60 -13.73 -13.18 7.96
C SER A 60 -12.54 -13.98 7.37
N GLU A 61 -11.55 -13.39 6.70
CA GLU A 61 -10.47 -14.17 6.04
C GLU A 61 -9.04 -13.76 6.48
N GLY A 62 -8.75 -13.87 7.78
CA GLY A 62 -7.43 -13.50 8.32
C GLY A 62 -6.25 -14.32 7.78
N ILE A 63 -5.12 -13.64 7.55
CA ILE A 63 -3.68 -14.01 7.54
C ILE A 63 -3.26 -15.39 6.96
N SER A 64 -3.92 -16.48 7.34
CA SER A 64 -3.74 -17.82 6.74
C SER A 64 -3.99 -17.80 5.22
N SER A 65 -4.68 -16.78 4.71
CA SER A 65 -5.00 -16.59 3.30
C SER A 65 -3.79 -16.28 2.41
N LEU A 66 -2.69 -15.72 2.93
CA LEU A 66 -1.50 -15.39 2.10
C LEU A 66 -0.47 -16.53 2.03
N ALA A 67 -0.57 -17.54 2.89
CA ALA A 67 0.40 -18.61 2.98
C ALA A 67 0.50 -19.36 1.63
N GLY A 68 1.72 -19.59 1.15
CA GLY A 68 1.96 -20.18 -0.18
C GLY A 68 1.73 -19.23 -1.37
N GLY A 69 1.26 -18.00 -1.11
CA GLY A 69 0.95 -16.99 -2.12
C GLY A 69 2.15 -16.29 -2.70
N ILE A 70 1.90 -15.53 -3.77
CA ILE A 70 2.85 -14.62 -4.40
C ILE A 70 2.37 -13.19 -4.23
N VAL A 71 3.16 -12.38 -3.52
CA VAL A 71 2.76 -11.03 -3.11
C VAL A 71 3.38 -9.97 -4.02
N ALA A 72 2.54 -9.22 -4.70
CA ALA A 72 2.92 -7.96 -5.34
C ALA A 72 3.01 -6.84 -4.29
N LEU A 73 4.17 -6.20 -4.19
CA LEU A 73 4.44 -5.11 -3.25
C LEU A 73 4.22 -3.75 -3.91
N GLY A 74 3.46 -2.85 -3.28
CA GLY A 74 3.21 -1.52 -3.82
C GLY A 74 2.16 -0.72 -3.03
N LYS A 75 1.94 0.54 -3.39
CA LYS A 75 0.91 1.37 -2.74
C LYS A 75 -0.50 1.14 -3.34
N PHE A 76 -0.57 0.72 -4.59
CA PHE A 76 -1.82 0.36 -5.28
C PHE A 76 -2.93 1.43 -5.30
N ASP A 77 -2.58 2.73 -5.19
CA ASP A 77 -3.52 3.86 -5.15
C ASP A 77 -4.45 3.91 -6.38
N ALA A 78 -3.90 3.64 -7.58
CA ALA A 78 -4.60 3.80 -8.85
C ALA A 78 -5.08 2.50 -9.51
N LEU A 79 -4.60 1.33 -9.06
CA LEU A 79 -4.78 0.06 -9.77
C LEU A 79 -4.61 0.22 -11.31
N HIS A 80 -3.53 0.89 -11.74
CA HIS A 80 -3.23 1.12 -13.15
C HIS A 80 -2.58 -0.10 -13.82
N ILE A 81 -2.33 -0.04 -15.13
CA ILE A 81 -1.71 -1.14 -15.90
C ILE A 81 -0.37 -1.61 -15.34
N GLY A 82 0.42 -0.73 -14.73
CA GLY A 82 1.65 -1.13 -14.02
C GLY A 82 1.39 -2.05 -12.81
N HIS A 83 0.29 -1.84 -12.06
CA HIS A 83 -0.09 -2.72 -10.95
C HIS A 83 -0.70 -4.03 -11.48
N LEU A 84 -1.46 -3.96 -12.57
CA LEU A 84 -1.95 -5.14 -13.27
C LEU A 84 -0.79 -6.04 -13.71
N GLU A 85 0.29 -5.49 -14.26
CA GLU A 85 1.46 -6.30 -14.64
C GLU A 85 2.07 -7.02 -13.43
N LEU A 86 2.19 -6.35 -12.27
CA LEU A 86 2.65 -7.02 -11.04
C LEU A 86 1.73 -8.18 -10.66
N ALA A 87 0.41 -7.99 -10.76
CA ALA A 87 -0.58 -9.03 -10.46
C ALA A 87 -0.52 -10.21 -11.45
N ILE A 88 -0.32 -9.93 -12.75
CA ILE A 88 -0.15 -10.95 -13.79
C ILE A 88 1.13 -11.77 -13.51
N GLN A 89 2.24 -11.11 -13.19
CA GLN A 89 3.49 -11.80 -12.88
C GLN A 89 3.38 -12.63 -11.61
N ALA A 90 2.67 -12.14 -10.59
CA ALA A 90 2.37 -12.93 -9.41
C ALA A 90 1.54 -14.18 -9.76
N ALA A 91 0.51 -14.02 -10.60
CA ALA A 91 -0.37 -15.09 -11.04
C ALA A 91 0.34 -16.18 -11.87
N LYS A 92 1.36 -15.81 -12.63
CA LYS A 92 2.21 -16.77 -13.38
C LYS A 92 3.02 -17.68 -12.45
N ILE A 93 3.31 -17.23 -11.23
CA ILE A 93 4.15 -17.93 -10.27
C ILE A 93 3.29 -18.73 -9.26
N GLY A 94 2.13 -18.21 -8.88
CA GLY A 94 1.23 -18.81 -7.89
C GLY A 94 -0.02 -17.96 -7.64
N VAL A 95 -0.67 -18.11 -6.47
CA VAL A 95 -1.87 -17.33 -6.13
C VAL A 95 -1.50 -15.86 -5.91
N PRO A 96 -2.04 -14.90 -6.69
CA PRO A 96 -1.63 -13.51 -6.64
C PRO A 96 -2.30 -12.73 -5.50
N PHE A 97 -1.49 -12.00 -4.74
CA PHE A 97 -1.93 -11.07 -3.69
C PHE A 97 -1.30 -9.70 -3.90
N LEU A 98 -2.05 -8.63 -3.60
CA LEU A 98 -1.52 -7.27 -3.53
C LEU A 98 -1.33 -6.90 -2.06
N LEU A 99 -0.12 -6.49 -1.67
CA LEU A 99 0.15 -6.03 -0.30
C LEU A 99 0.45 -4.53 -0.32
N SER A 100 -0.48 -3.74 0.22
CA SER A 100 -0.38 -2.29 0.31
C SER A 100 -0.01 -1.80 1.70
N PHE A 101 0.66 -0.65 1.77
CA PHE A 101 1.07 -0.01 3.01
C PHE A 101 0.25 1.26 3.25
N ILE A 102 -0.49 1.29 4.36
CA ILE A 102 -1.42 2.38 4.73
C ILE A 102 -0.89 3.20 5.90
N GLY A 103 -1.42 4.41 6.09
CA GLY A 103 -1.06 5.29 7.21
C GLY A 103 0.28 6.01 7.04
N MET A 104 0.86 6.04 5.83
CA MET A 104 2.09 6.79 5.57
C MET A 104 1.88 8.30 5.75
N GLU A 105 0.73 8.81 5.34
CA GLU A 105 0.37 10.24 5.42
C GLU A 105 0.43 10.78 6.85
N GLU A 106 -0.11 10.05 7.82
CA GLU A 106 -0.07 10.43 9.23
C GLU A 106 1.37 10.45 9.76
N ILE A 107 2.16 9.46 9.39
CA ILE A 107 3.56 9.29 9.85
C ILE A 107 4.47 10.39 9.29
N PHE A 108 4.26 10.81 8.05
CA PHE A 108 5.06 11.84 7.40
C PHE A 108 4.46 13.25 7.51
N GLY A 109 3.31 13.41 8.17
CA GLY A 109 2.60 14.68 8.26
C GLY A 109 2.13 15.20 6.90
N TRP A 110 1.84 14.31 5.95
CA TRP A 110 1.30 14.68 4.65
C TRP A 110 -0.21 14.87 4.74
N GLU A 111 -0.75 15.75 3.92
CA GLU A 111 -2.20 15.85 3.76
C GLU A 111 -2.78 14.50 3.31
N PRO A 112 -3.79 13.96 4.01
CA PRO A 112 -4.45 12.74 3.61
C PRO A 112 -5.00 12.86 2.20
N ARG A 113 -4.61 11.94 1.32
CA ARG A 113 -5.10 11.87 -0.05
C ARG A 113 -5.85 10.57 -0.26
N ALA A 114 -7.11 10.68 -0.65
CA ALA A 114 -7.88 9.52 -1.05
C ALA A 114 -7.16 8.74 -2.18
N PRO A 115 -7.18 7.39 -2.14
CA PRO A 115 -6.80 6.56 -3.27
C PRO A 115 -7.55 6.98 -4.54
N ILE A 116 -6.93 6.80 -5.70
CA ILE A 116 -7.54 7.17 -6.99
C ILE A 116 -8.71 6.24 -7.31
N VAL A 117 -8.56 4.94 -7.00
CA VAL A 117 -9.68 4.00 -7.04
C VAL A 117 -10.32 3.93 -5.66
N SER A 118 -11.60 4.31 -5.60
CA SER A 118 -12.38 4.33 -4.37
C SER A 118 -12.52 2.92 -3.76
N LYS A 119 -12.69 2.83 -2.43
CA LYS A 119 -12.81 1.54 -1.72
C LYS A 119 -13.95 0.66 -2.26
N CYS A 120 -15.08 1.24 -2.67
CA CYS A 120 -16.20 0.48 -3.23
C CYS A 120 -15.89 -0.09 -4.62
N ASP A 121 -15.06 0.58 -5.40
CA ASP A 121 -14.75 0.17 -6.78
C ASP A 121 -13.60 -0.83 -6.85
N ARG A 122 -12.74 -0.94 -5.82
CA ARG A 122 -11.57 -1.83 -5.84
C ARG A 122 -11.92 -3.28 -6.14
N LYS A 123 -13.00 -3.80 -5.53
CA LYS A 123 -13.46 -5.19 -5.79
C LYS A 123 -13.80 -5.40 -7.25
N TRP A 124 -14.45 -4.43 -7.88
CA TRP A 124 -14.80 -4.50 -9.30
C TRP A 124 -13.56 -4.44 -10.19
N VAL A 125 -12.62 -3.52 -9.89
CA VAL A 125 -11.35 -3.41 -10.64
C VAL A 125 -10.51 -4.68 -10.51
N LEU A 126 -10.36 -5.25 -9.31
CA LEU A 126 -9.62 -6.51 -9.13
C LEU A 126 -10.33 -7.68 -9.82
N SER A 127 -11.66 -7.71 -9.82
CA SER A 127 -12.43 -8.75 -10.52
C SER A 127 -12.22 -8.70 -12.03
N SER A 128 -12.06 -7.50 -12.62
CA SER A 128 -11.79 -7.37 -14.05
C SER A 128 -10.41 -7.91 -14.45
N TRP A 129 -9.48 -8.07 -13.51
CA TRP A 129 -8.16 -8.66 -13.75
C TRP A 129 -8.16 -10.19 -13.75
N THR A 130 -9.23 -10.83 -13.28
CA THR A 130 -9.35 -12.29 -13.15
C THR A 130 -8.97 -13.06 -14.43
N PRO A 131 -9.44 -12.68 -15.64
CA PRO A 131 -9.09 -13.40 -16.87
C PRO A 131 -7.61 -13.30 -17.23
N LEU A 132 -6.94 -12.21 -16.82
CA LEU A 132 -5.53 -11.95 -17.07
C LEU A 132 -4.62 -12.62 -16.02
N CYS A 133 -5.16 -12.87 -14.83
CA CYS A 133 -4.47 -13.51 -13.71
C CYS A 133 -4.80 -15.01 -13.60
N GLY A 134 -4.93 -15.71 -14.74
CA GLY A 134 -5.12 -17.17 -14.75
C GLY A 134 -6.46 -17.62 -14.13
N ASN A 135 -7.51 -16.82 -14.29
CA ASN A 135 -8.83 -17.03 -13.66
C ASN A 135 -8.84 -16.97 -12.13
N ILE A 136 -7.84 -16.32 -11.52
CA ILE A 136 -7.79 -16.05 -10.09
C ILE A 136 -7.92 -14.54 -9.89
N THR A 137 -8.91 -14.12 -9.09
CA THR A 137 -9.06 -12.71 -8.70
C THR A 137 -7.99 -12.35 -7.67
N PRO A 138 -7.10 -11.38 -7.96
CA PRO A 138 -6.13 -10.92 -6.96
C PRO A 138 -6.85 -10.32 -5.75
N LYS A 139 -6.43 -10.70 -4.55
CA LYS A 139 -6.90 -10.10 -3.30
C LYS A 139 -5.90 -9.08 -2.79
N GLU A 140 -6.40 -7.99 -2.22
CA GLU A 140 -5.56 -6.95 -1.64
C GLU A 140 -5.63 -6.94 -0.12
N PHE A 141 -4.46 -6.82 0.50
CA PHE A 141 -4.27 -6.74 1.94
C PHE A 141 -3.51 -5.47 2.31
N HIS A 142 -3.82 -4.90 3.47
CA HIS A 142 -3.24 -3.65 3.95
C HIS A 142 -2.40 -3.86 5.20
N VAL A 143 -1.16 -3.38 5.18
CA VAL A 143 -0.24 -3.35 6.32
C VAL A 143 -0.10 -1.91 6.81
N GLU A 144 -0.23 -1.68 8.11
CA GLU A 144 0.09 -0.40 8.71
C GLU A 144 1.59 -0.07 8.56
N PHE A 145 1.92 1.04 7.91
CA PHE A 145 3.31 1.43 7.67
C PHE A 145 4.09 1.65 8.98
N SER A 146 3.41 2.09 10.05
CA SER A 146 4.00 2.25 11.39
C SER A 146 4.67 0.98 11.91
N LYS A 147 4.11 -0.19 11.56
CA LYS A 147 4.56 -1.50 12.05
C LYS A 147 5.74 -2.07 11.26
N VAL A 148 6.03 -1.53 10.07
CA VAL A 148 7.13 -2.01 9.20
C VAL A 148 8.23 -1.00 8.93
N ARG A 149 7.99 0.29 9.17
CA ARG A 149 8.90 1.38 8.79
C ARG A 149 10.30 1.31 9.42
N TYR A 150 10.45 0.61 10.55
CA TYR A 150 11.71 0.50 11.30
C TYR A 150 12.54 -0.73 10.91
N LEU A 151 11.99 -1.62 10.09
CA LEU A 151 12.64 -2.87 9.71
C LEU A 151 13.76 -2.63 8.71
N THR A 152 14.89 -3.29 8.87
CA THR A 152 15.90 -3.35 7.80
C THR A 152 15.34 -4.10 6.58
N PRO A 153 15.94 -3.96 5.38
CA PRO A 153 15.56 -4.76 4.22
C PRO A 153 15.52 -6.27 4.52
N GLN A 154 16.51 -6.78 5.23
CA GLN A 154 16.56 -8.18 5.66
C GLN A 154 15.36 -8.55 6.54
N GLN A 155 15.13 -7.81 7.62
CA GLN A 155 14.04 -8.09 8.58
C GLN A 155 12.67 -8.01 7.93
N PHE A 156 12.49 -7.10 6.98
CA PHE A 156 11.25 -7.00 6.23
C PHE A 156 10.95 -8.29 5.45
N VAL A 157 11.93 -8.80 4.69
CA VAL A 157 11.77 -10.03 3.89
C VAL A 157 11.68 -11.27 4.80
N GLU A 158 12.42 -11.28 5.91
CA GLU A 158 12.31 -12.32 6.94
C GLU A 158 10.88 -12.46 7.45
N LYS A 159 10.24 -11.33 7.81
CA LYS A 159 8.85 -11.35 8.29
C LYS A 159 7.87 -11.80 7.22
N LEU A 160 8.07 -11.40 5.95
CA LEU A 160 7.26 -11.93 4.84
C LEU A 160 7.36 -13.45 4.74
N SER A 161 8.57 -14.01 4.89
CA SER A 161 8.79 -15.45 4.83
C SER A 161 8.30 -16.20 6.07
N ALA A 162 8.62 -15.72 7.27
CA ALA A 162 8.41 -16.46 8.52
C ALA A 162 7.00 -16.28 9.07
N GLU A 163 6.45 -15.08 8.97
CA GLU A 163 5.17 -14.73 9.60
C GLU A 163 4.02 -14.88 8.60
N LEU A 164 4.18 -14.38 7.36
CA LEU A 164 3.15 -14.50 6.32
C LEU A 164 3.26 -15.81 5.51
N LYS A 165 4.39 -16.51 5.60
CA LYS A 165 4.63 -17.81 4.92
C LYS A 165 4.36 -17.76 3.42
N ILE A 166 4.69 -16.63 2.79
CA ILE A 166 4.50 -16.47 1.34
C ILE A 166 5.58 -17.25 0.59
N SER A 167 5.28 -17.64 -0.65
CA SER A 167 6.23 -18.38 -1.51
C SER A 167 7.04 -17.46 -2.42
N GLY A 168 6.69 -16.18 -2.51
CA GLY A 168 7.45 -15.23 -3.31
C GLY A 168 6.87 -13.82 -3.35
N VAL A 169 7.67 -12.92 -3.92
CA VAL A 169 7.35 -11.50 -4.09
C VAL A 169 7.47 -11.06 -5.55
N VAL A 170 6.67 -10.07 -5.91
CA VAL A 170 6.76 -9.34 -7.17
C VAL A 170 6.84 -7.85 -6.86
N ALA A 171 7.77 -7.13 -7.47
CA ALA A 171 7.92 -5.70 -7.27
C ALA A 171 8.35 -5.00 -8.57
N GLY A 172 8.12 -3.69 -8.66
CA GLY A 172 8.67 -2.88 -9.75
C GLY A 172 10.17 -2.67 -9.61
N GLU A 173 10.88 -2.42 -10.71
CA GLU A 173 12.32 -2.13 -10.71
C GLU A 173 12.72 -0.96 -9.79
N ASN A 174 11.84 0.04 -9.68
CA ASN A 174 12.00 1.24 -8.85
C ASN A 174 11.49 1.06 -7.41
N TYR A 175 11.13 -0.17 -7.00
CA TYR A 175 10.68 -0.43 -5.65
C TYR A 175 11.79 -0.16 -4.63
N ARG A 176 11.40 0.44 -3.50
CA ARG A 176 12.28 0.73 -2.37
C ARG A 176 11.60 0.33 -1.07
N PHE A 177 12.37 -0.23 -0.15
CA PHE A 177 11.85 -0.77 1.09
C PHE A 177 12.89 -0.77 2.21
N GLY A 178 12.48 -1.22 3.38
CA GLY A 178 13.29 -1.18 4.59
C GLY A 178 13.46 0.23 5.15
N TYR A 179 14.15 0.32 6.29
CA TYR A 179 14.33 1.54 7.05
C TYR A 179 14.96 2.61 6.16
N ARG A 180 14.26 3.75 6.06
CA ARG A 180 14.65 4.89 5.20
C ARG A 180 14.86 4.51 3.72
N ALA A 181 14.07 3.57 3.20
CA ALA A 181 14.15 3.13 1.79
C ALA A 181 15.56 2.66 1.39
N SER A 182 16.28 2.05 2.35
CA SER A 182 17.67 1.60 2.19
C SER A 182 17.83 0.39 1.27
N GLY A 183 16.77 -0.41 1.07
CA GLY A 183 16.75 -1.56 0.19
C GLY A 183 16.18 -1.25 -1.18
N ASP A 184 16.76 -1.84 -2.23
CA ASP A 184 16.29 -1.77 -3.61
C ASP A 184 15.83 -3.12 -4.19
N SER A 185 15.43 -3.15 -5.46
CA SER A 185 14.97 -4.38 -6.12
C SER A 185 16.03 -5.49 -6.14
N SER A 186 17.32 -5.16 -6.15
CA SER A 186 18.42 -6.13 -6.08
C SER A 186 18.52 -6.74 -4.68
N ASP A 187 18.39 -5.91 -3.62
CA ASP A 187 18.33 -6.38 -2.25
C ASP A 187 17.13 -7.30 -2.03
N LEU A 188 15.97 -6.96 -2.61
CA LEU A 188 14.76 -7.77 -2.51
C LEU A 188 14.98 -9.18 -3.09
N VAL A 189 15.59 -9.26 -4.28
CA VAL A 189 15.94 -10.55 -4.93
C VAL A 189 16.92 -11.34 -4.07
N ARG A 190 17.96 -10.67 -3.55
CA ARG A 190 18.97 -11.29 -2.69
C ARG A 190 18.31 -11.92 -1.46
N TRP A 191 17.56 -11.14 -0.67
CA TRP A 191 16.98 -11.63 0.56
C TRP A 191 15.91 -12.70 0.31
N CYS A 192 15.10 -12.57 -0.74
CA CYS A 192 14.12 -13.62 -1.07
C CYS A 192 14.82 -14.95 -1.34
N LYS A 193 15.95 -14.94 -2.06
CA LYS A 193 16.75 -16.15 -2.30
C LYS A 193 17.26 -16.76 -0.99
N GLU A 194 17.78 -15.95 -0.07
CA GLU A 194 18.26 -16.42 1.25
C GLU A 194 17.15 -17.07 2.07
N TYR A 195 15.92 -16.55 1.99
CA TYR A 195 14.75 -17.08 2.70
C TYR A 195 13.98 -18.15 1.90
N GLY A 196 14.51 -18.63 0.76
CA GLY A 196 13.86 -19.68 -0.04
C GLY A 196 12.58 -19.24 -0.77
N MET A 197 12.38 -17.94 -0.94
CA MET A 197 11.26 -17.34 -1.66
C MET A 197 11.63 -16.98 -3.10
N LYS A 198 10.64 -17.03 -4.00
CA LYS A 198 10.79 -16.52 -5.36
C LYS A 198 10.74 -14.99 -5.37
N ALA A 199 11.49 -14.37 -6.27
CA ALA A 199 11.40 -12.92 -6.52
C ALA A 199 11.27 -12.65 -8.02
N SER A 200 10.38 -11.74 -8.39
CA SER A 200 10.25 -11.24 -9.77
C SER A 200 10.23 -9.71 -9.78
N ILE A 201 11.11 -9.12 -10.58
CA ILE A 201 11.19 -7.68 -10.77
C ILE A 201 10.60 -7.32 -12.12
N VAL A 202 9.64 -6.40 -12.11
CA VAL A 202 8.88 -5.97 -13.29
C VAL A 202 9.37 -4.58 -13.72
N ASN A 203 9.69 -4.45 -15.00
CA ASN A 203 10.08 -3.18 -15.59
C ASN A 203 8.91 -2.20 -15.62
N SER A 204 9.21 -0.91 -15.58
CA SER A 204 8.20 0.14 -15.65
C SER A 204 7.42 0.09 -16.96
N ILE A 205 6.09 0.06 -16.85
CA ILE A 205 5.20 0.10 -18.03
C ILE A 205 5.12 1.52 -18.57
N MET A 206 5.44 1.69 -19.85
CA MET A 206 5.39 2.98 -20.54
C MET A 206 4.06 3.17 -21.26
N ASP A 207 3.54 4.40 -21.21
CA ASP A 207 2.37 4.85 -21.94
C ASP A 207 2.65 4.84 -23.45
N LYS A 208 1.70 4.31 -24.22
CA LYS A 208 1.82 4.12 -25.66
C LYS A 208 1.90 5.45 -26.41
N LYS A 209 1.31 6.54 -25.90
CA LYS A 209 1.35 7.86 -26.54
C LYS A 209 2.76 8.45 -26.63
N ASN A 210 3.62 8.20 -25.63
CA ASN A 210 5.00 8.70 -25.63
C ASN A 210 5.96 7.93 -26.54
N ARG A 211 5.55 6.83 -27.17
CA ARG A 211 6.40 6.13 -28.16
C ARG A 211 6.45 6.86 -29.51
N GLN A 212 5.53 7.78 -29.80
CA GLN A 212 5.46 8.47 -31.07
C GLN A 212 5.99 9.91 -31.06
N GLU A 213 6.23 10.52 -29.90
CA GLU A 213 6.73 11.92 -29.80
C GLU A 213 8.24 11.99 -29.51
N SER A 214 8.94 10.88 -29.30
CA SER A 214 10.40 10.85 -29.07
C SER A 214 11.22 10.81 -30.37
N LYS A 215 10.91 11.65 -31.36
CA LYS A 215 11.79 11.86 -32.52
C LYS A 215 12.29 13.29 -32.67
N ASP A 216 11.59 14.28 -32.13
CA ASP A 216 11.98 15.67 -32.23
C ASP A 216 11.76 16.34 -30.87
N ASP A 217 12.78 16.38 -30.01
CA ASP A 217 13.07 17.52 -29.11
C ASP A 217 14.23 17.19 -28.16
N ILE A 218 15.38 17.81 -28.47
CA ILE A 218 16.55 17.95 -27.60
C ILE A 218 16.27 19.15 -26.70
N ASP A 219 15.74 18.92 -25.49
CA ASP A 219 16.03 19.68 -24.27
C ASP A 219 14.90 19.52 -23.24
N SER A 220 15.07 18.59 -22.31
CA SER A 220 14.61 18.81 -20.94
C SER A 220 15.26 17.84 -19.97
N LYS A 221 16.07 18.38 -19.06
CA LYS A 221 16.61 17.67 -17.89
C LYS A 221 15.45 17.23 -16.99
N ASN A 222 14.97 15.99 -17.19
CA ASN A 222 14.36 15.08 -16.19
C ASN A 222 13.95 13.76 -16.89
N SER A 223 14.95 13.00 -17.33
CA SER A 223 14.83 11.87 -18.27
C SER A 223 14.25 10.56 -17.71
N ASN A 224 13.66 10.53 -16.50
CA ASN A 224 13.30 9.25 -15.87
C ASN A 224 11.79 8.97 -15.76
N GLU A 225 10.92 9.95 -16.05
CA GLU A 225 9.46 9.78 -15.93
C GLU A 225 8.70 9.98 -17.25
N GLN A 226 9.42 10.15 -18.36
CA GLN A 226 8.85 10.57 -19.65
C GLN A 226 8.15 9.41 -20.35
N GLY A 227 7.08 8.92 -19.73
CA GLY A 227 6.19 7.91 -20.29
C GLY A 227 5.82 6.80 -19.30
N GLN A 228 6.46 6.64 -18.14
CA GLN A 228 6.11 5.59 -17.17
C GLN A 228 4.71 5.77 -16.59
N VAL A 229 3.82 4.78 -16.69
CA VAL A 229 2.51 4.83 -16.03
C VAL A 229 2.69 4.72 -14.51
N SER A 230 2.25 5.74 -13.78
CA SER A 230 2.35 5.84 -12.33
C SER A 230 1.08 6.46 -11.73
N SER A 231 0.81 6.17 -10.45
CA SER A 231 -0.34 6.75 -9.74
C SER A 231 -0.29 8.29 -9.71
N THR A 232 0.91 8.89 -9.64
CA THR A 232 1.10 10.34 -9.75
C THR A 232 0.60 10.88 -11.09
N ARG A 233 0.96 10.22 -12.20
CA ARG A 233 0.52 10.63 -13.53
C ARG A 233 -0.97 10.42 -13.74
N VAL A 234 -1.55 9.31 -13.25
CA VAL A 234 -3.01 9.09 -13.30
C VAL A 234 -3.74 10.20 -12.55
N ARG A 235 -3.27 10.58 -11.35
CA ARG A 235 -3.87 11.67 -10.57
C ARG A 235 -3.80 13.00 -11.32
N ARG A 236 -2.65 13.33 -11.90
CA ARG A 236 -2.45 14.55 -12.70
C ARG A 236 -3.35 14.57 -13.94
N ALA A 237 -3.51 13.43 -14.62
CA ALA A 237 -4.41 13.28 -15.76
C ALA A 237 -5.86 13.57 -15.36
N LEU A 238 -6.32 12.98 -14.26
CA LEU A 238 -7.68 13.19 -13.74
C LEU A 238 -7.91 14.65 -13.33
N ALA A 239 -6.94 15.28 -12.66
CA ALA A 239 -7.03 16.69 -12.27
C ALA A 239 -7.10 17.63 -13.49
N ASN A 240 -6.41 17.28 -14.58
CA ASN A 240 -6.35 18.08 -15.80
C ASN A 240 -7.46 17.74 -16.81
N GLY A 241 -8.34 16.77 -16.51
CA GLY A 241 -9.37 16.31 -17.45
C GLY A 241 -8.85 15.54 -18.67
N ASP A 242 -7.62 15.00 -18.63
CA ASP A 242 -7.05 14.21 -19.72
C ASP A 242 -7.63 12.79 -19.72
N ILE A 243 -8.67 12.60 -20.54
CA ILE A 243 -9.37 11.32 -20.70
C ILE A 243 -8.51 10.29 -21.44
N GLY A 244 -7.56 10.72 -22.29
CA GLY A 244 -6.75 9.80 -23.11
C GLY A 244 -5.73 9.02 -22.27
N LEU A 245 -5.06 9.70 -21.33
CA LEU A 245 -4.15 9.07 -20.38
C LEU A 245 -4.93 8.21 -19.35
N ARG A 246 -6.17 8.57 -19.04
CA ARG A 246 -7.06 7.82 -18.14
C ARG A 246 -7.39 6.42 -18.65
N VAL A 247 -7.76 6.30 -19.92
CA VAL A 247 -8.13 5.03 -20.59
C VAL A 247 -6.88 4.13 -20.74
N GLY A 248 -5.78 4.70 -21.23
CA GLY A 248 -4.52 3.96 -21.41
C GLY A 248 -3.88 3.47 -20.11
N ALA A 249 -3.97 4.25 -19.03
CA ALA A 249 -3.39 3.88 -17.74
C ALA A 249 -4.24 2.90 -16.92
N LEU A 250 -5.56 2.85 -17.14
CA LEU A 250 -6.47 1.92 -16.46
C LEU A 250 -6.70 0.62 -17.25
N GLY A 251 -6.27 0.57 -18.51
CA GLY A 251 -6.38 -0.63 -19.35
C GLY A 251 -7.81 -0.97 -19.77
N THR A 252 -8.71 0.00 -19.68
CA THR A 252 -10.12 -0.07 -20.09
C THR A 252 -10.32 0.50 -21.49
#